data_AF-A0AAE3RQM7-F1
#
_entry.id   AF-A0AAE3RQM7-F1
#
_cell.length_a   1.000
_cell.length_b   1.000
_cell.length_c   1.000
_cell.angle_alpha   90.00
_cell.angle_beta   90.00
_cell.angle_gamma   90.00
#
_symmetry.space_group_name_H-M   'P 1'
#
loop_
_entity.id
_entity.type
_entity.pdbx_description
1 polymer ?
#
loop_
_entity_poly.entity_id
_entity_poly.type
_entity_poly.pdbx_seq_one_letter_code
_entity_poly.pdbx_strand_id
1 'polypeptide(L)'
;KSAQIREILISESAWEEMTCLFAPSLEQEVERRTNEALRQKEELHAIQDVSIYAMISLAESRDNETGNHIKRTQAYIKRLAEQLRQNSRYVSELTDDFIALLYKSAPLHDIGKIGIPDNILRKEGSLTDDEFRVMKTHTTIGYEAIKNAEKVCGQPMKFLIVAKEIAYSHHERWDGEGYPLGKVRISRSCLPKLTR
;
A
#
# COMPACT_ATOMS: atom_id res chain seq x y z
N LYS A 1 48.29 -41.70 -17.32
CA LYS A 1 47.91 -40.43 -16.64
C LYS A 1 46.54 -39.91 -17.10
N SER A 2 46.25 -39.71 -18.39
CA SER A 2 44.92 -39.24 -18.84
C SER A 2 43.78 -40.26 -18.62
N ALA A 3 44.04 -41.57 -18.80
CA ALA A 3 43.05 -42.63 -18.55
C ALA A 3 42.65 -42.73 -17.07
N GLN A 4 43.61 -42.54 -16.16
CA GLN A 4 43.43 -42.63 -14.71
C GLN A 4 42.66 -41.43 -14.14
N ILE A 5 42.89 -40.23 -14.69
CA ILE A 5 42.09 -39.03 -14.35
C ILE A 5 40.66 -39.20 -14.86
N ARG A 6 40.46 -39.76 -16.06
CA ARG A 6 39.11 -40.08 -16.53
C ARG A 6 38.42 -41.05 -15.59
N GLU A 7 39.06 -42.17 -15.22
CA GLU A 7 38.49 -43.20 -14.33
C GLU A 7 38.06 -42.64 -12.96
N ILE A 8 38.86 -41.74 -12.37
CA ILE A 8 38.51 -41.01 -11.13
C ILE A 8 37.32 -40.06 -11.35
N LEU A 9 37.26 -39.35 -12.49
CA LEU A 9 36.18 -38.41 -12.81
C LEU A 9 34.85 -39.10 -13.16
N ILE A 10 34.82 -40.41 -13.41
CA ILE A 10 33.58 -41.18 -13.66
C ILE A 10 33.24 -42.13 -12.51
N SER A 11 34.05 -42.20 -11.44
CA SER A 11 33.78 -43.08 -10.31
C SER A 11 32.75 -42.44 -9.38
N GLU A 12 31.67 -43.17 -9.12
CA GLU A 12 30.59 -42.75 -8.23
C GLU A 12 31.12 -42.39 -6.83
N SER A 13 32.11 -43.16 -6.34
CA SER A 13 32.79 -42.92 -5.05
C SER A 13 33.53 -41.58 -4.98
N ALA A 14 34.15 -41.13 -6.08
CA ALA A 14 34.87 -39.85 -6.11
C ALA A 14 33.89 -38.68 -6.14
N TRP A 15 32.74 -38.84 -6.81
CA TRP A 15 31.66 -37.87 -6.76
C TRP A 15 30.98 -37.82 -5.39
N GLU A 16 30.79 -38.97 -4.73
CA GLU A 16 30.24 -39.04 -3.36
C GLU A 16 31.16 -38.36 -2.34
N GLU A 17 32.46 -38.64 -2.35
CA GLU A 17 33.43 -37.97 -1.46
C GLU A 17 33.46 -36.47 -1.71
N MET A 18 33.52 -36.05 -2.98
CA MET A 18 33.53 -34.63 -3.33
C MET A 18 32.23 -33.95 -2.91
N THR A 19 31.08 -34.60 -3.08
CA THR A 19 29.78 -34.08 -2.61
C THR A 19 29.75 -33.99 -1.09
N CYS A 20 30.21 -35.00 -0.35
CA CYS A 20 30.26 -34.97 1.11
C CYS A 20 31.20 -33.89 1.65
N LEU A 21 32.30 -33.59 0.95
CA LEU A 21 33.26 -32.55 1.30
C LEU A 21 32.73 -31.13 1.05
N PHE A 22 32.07 -30.89 -0.09
CA PHE A 22 31.66 -29.54 -0.50
C PHE A 22 30.21 -29.18 -0.17
N ALA A 23 29.30 -30.16 -0.08
CA ALA A 23 27.88 -29.90 0.17
C ALA A 23 27.62 -29.11 1.46
N PRO A 24 28.21 -29.44 2.62
CA PRO A 24 27.96 -28.67 3.85
C PRO A 24 28.41 -27.21 3.75
N SER A 25 29.54 -26.96 3.08
CA SER A 25 30.05 -25.60 2.88
C SER A 25 29.19 -24.79 1.90
N LEU A 26 28.66 -25.44 0.85
CA LEU A 26 27.74 -24.81 -0.09
C LEU A 26 26.39 -24.50 0.57
N GLU A 27 25.86 -25.43 1.36
CA GLU A 27 24.63 -25.24 2.13
C GLU A 27 24.77 -24.08 3.12
N GLN A 28 25.88 -24.00 3.85
CA GLN A 28 26.17 -22.88 4.74
C GLN A 28 26.27 -21.54 4.01
N GLU A 29 26.91 -21.50 2.85
CA GLU A 29 27.00 -20.25 2.06
C GLU A 29 25.63 -19.85 1.49
N VAL A 30 24.82 -20.80 1.02
CA VAL A 30 23.44 -20.55 0.57
C VAL A 30 22.59 -20.02 1.73
N GLU A 31 22.66 -20.64 2.91
CA GLU A 31 21.95 -20.18 4.11
C GLU A 31 22.39 -18.77 4.50
N ARG A 32 23.71 -18.52 4.53
CA ARG A 32 24.28 -17.20 4.86
C ARG A 32 23.77 -16.13 3.90
N ARG A 33 23.84 -16.37 2.58
CA ARG A 33 23.34 -15.46 1.54
C ARG A 33 21.84 -15.24 1.63
N THR A 34 21.08 -16.29 1.94
CA THR A 34 19.63 -16.21 2.11
C THR A 34 19.28 -15.32 3.30
N ASN A 35 19.94 -15.52 4.45
CA ASN A 35 19.74 -14.70 5.64
C ASN A 35 20.15 -13.23 5.43
N GLU A 36 21.25 -13.00 4.70
CA GLU A 36 21.68 -11.65 4.32
C GLU A 36 20.64 -10.95 3.42
N ALA A 37 20.12 -11.65 2.42
CA ALA A 37 19.08 -11.13 1.54
C ALA A 37 17.76 -10.84 2.27
N LEU A 38 17.37 -11.69 3.24
CA LEU A 38 16.19 -11.44 4.07
C LEU A 38 16.36 -10.17 4.92
N ARG A 39 17.52 -9.97 5.55
CA ARG A 39 17.80 -8.74 6.32
C ARG A 39 17.76 -7.49 5.46
N GLN A 40 18.39 -7.53 4.29
CA GLN A 40 18.36 -6.40 3.34
C GLN A 40 16.92 -6.08 2.89
N LYS A 41 16.10 -7.11 2.66
CA LYS A 41 14.69 -6.94 2.33
C LYS A 41 13.90 -6.30 3.46
N GLU A 42 14.13 -6.71 4.70
CA GLU A 42 13.49 -6.11 5.89
C GLU A 42 13.88 -4.64 6.05
N GLU A 43 15.16 -4.31 5.86
CA GLU A 43 15.66 -2.93 5.93
C GLU A 43 15.03 -2.06 4.83
N LEU A 44 14.96 -2.56 3.59
CA LEU A 44 14.30 -1.86 2.49
C LEU A 44 12.81 -1.61 2.77
N HIS A 45 12.11 -2.60 3.33
CA HIS A 45 10.71 -2.44 3.72
C HIS A 45 10.55 -1.38 4.83
N ALA A 46 11.44 -1.38 5.83
CA ALA A 46 11.41 -0.39 6.91
C ALA A 46 11.67 1.03 6.38
N ILE A 47 12.65 1.21 5.50
CA ILE A 47 12.95 2.50 4.85
C ILE A 47 11.75 2.98 4.03
N GLN A 48 11.09 2.08 3.29
CA GLN A 48 9.90 2.41 2.52
C GLN A 48 8.75 2.88 3.43
N ASP A 49 8.44 2.11 4.48
CA ASP A 49 7.37 2.45 5.42
C ASP A 49 7.66 3.81 6.10
N VAL A 50 8.88 4.04 6.59
CA VAL A 50 9.28 5.32 7.21
C VAL A 50 9.17 6.48 6.22
N SER A 51 9.60 6.30 4.97
CA SER A 51 9.52 7.34 3.93
C SER A 51 8.07 7.72 3.63
N ILE A 52 7.18 6.73 3.54
CA ILE A 52 5.75 6.95 3.35
C ILE A 52 5.17 7.74 4.53
N TYR A 53 5.43 7.29 5.76
CA TYR A 53 4.96 7.98 6.96
C TYR A 53 5.49 9.42 7.06
N ALA A 54 6.73 9.68 6.68
CA ALA A 54 7.29 11.03 6.64
C ALA A 54 6.54 11.93 5.65
N MET A 55 6.25 11.46 4.43
CA MET A 55 5.48 12.22 3.44
C MET A 55 4.05 12.51 3.91
N ILE A 56 3.39 11.53 4.53
CA ILE A 56 2.03 11.74 5.06
C ILE A 56 2.07 12.75 6.22
N SER A 57 3.05 12.63 7.12
CA SER A 57 3.21 13.56 8.24
C SER A 57 3.45 14.99 7.76
N LEU A 58 4.18 15.16 6.65
CA LEU A 58 4.37 16.47 6.00
C LEU A 58 3.05 17.03 5.46
N ALA A 59 2.23 16.20 4.79
CA ALA A 59 0.91 16.63 4.31
C ALA A 59 -0.03 16.99 5.47
N GLU A 60 -0.05 16.20 6.55
CA GLU A 60 -0.86 16.47 7.74
C GLU A 60 -0.38 17.70 8.51
N SER A 61 0.92 18.00 8.54
CA SER A 61 1.43 19.15 9.31
C SER A 61 0.88 20.52 8.88
N ARG A 62 0.29 20.59 7.68
CA ARG A 62 -0.37 21.81 7.17
C ARG A 62 -1.83 21.92 7.59
N ASP A 63 -2.44 20.81 8.01
CA ASP A 63 -3.81 20.66 8.49
C ASP A 63 -3.82 20.48 10.02
N ASN A 64 -5.00 20.52 10.65
CA ASN A 64 -5.17 20.26 12.08
C ASN A 64 -5.24 18.76 12.42
N GLU A 65 -5.07 17.88 11.42
CA GLU A 65 -5.01 16.43 11.64
C GLU A 65 -3.66 16.02 12.23
N THR A 66 -3.68 15.06 13.15
CA THR A 66 -2.48 14.58 13.87
C THR A 66 -2.15 13.16 13.43
N GLY A 67 -0.90 12.71 13.55
CA GLY A 67 -0.54 11.32 13.20
C GLY A 67 -1.33 10.22 13.96
N ASN A 68 -2.03 10.57 15.04
CA ASN A 68 -2.99 9.67 15.69
C ASN A 68 -4.24 9.40 14.83
N HIS A 69 -4.68 10.37 14.02
CA HIS A 69 -5.73 10.21 13.00
C HIS A 69 -5.39 9.06 12.07
N ILE A 70 -4.20 9.08 11.47
CA ILE A 70 -3.74 8.03 10.53
C ILE A 70 -3.90 6.65 11.15
N LYS A 71 -3.35 6.46 12.36
CA LYS A 71 -3.37 5.16 13.05
C LYS A 71 -4.80 4.69 13.30
N ARG A 72 -5.70 5.59 13.69
CA ARG A 72 -7.13 5.26 13.88
C ARG A 72 -7.79 4.88 12.56
N THR A 73 -7.61 5.66 11.50
CA THR A 73 -8.18 5.40 10.17
C THR A 73 -7.74 4.04 9.63
N GLN A 74 -6.44 3.73 9.73
CA GLN A 74 -5.90 2.42 9.35
C GLN A 74 -6.55 1.28 10.15
N ALA A 75 -6.64 1.42 11.48
CA ALA A 75 -7.24 0.42 12.35
C ALA A 75 -8.73 0.19 12.03
N TYR A 76 -9.49 1.27 11.79
CA TYR A 76 -10.90 1.17 11.40
C TYR A 76 -11.08 0.45 10.07
N ILE A 77 -10.30 0.80 9.05
CA ILE A 77 -10.36 0.15 7.73
C ILE A 77 -10.06 -1.35 7.84
N LYS A 78 -9.00 -1.72 8.56
CA LYS A 78 -8.66 -3.14 8.77
C LYS A 78 -9.80 -3.86 9.47
N ARG A 79 -10.33 -3.29 10.56
CA ARG A 79 -11.41 -3.94 11.32
C ARG A 79 -12.68 -4.10 10.49
N LEU A 80 -13.05 -3.08 9.71
CA LEU A 80 -14.21 -3.13 8.82
C LEU A 80 -14.02 -4.17 7.72
N ALA A 81 -12.83 -4.24 7.10
CA ALA A 81 -12.54 -5.22 6.07
C ALA A 81 -12.57 -6.66 6.61
N GLU A 82 -12.01 -6.90 7.80
CA GLU A 82 -12.08 -8.20 8.47
C GLU A 82 -13.51 -8.63 8.81
N GLN A 83 -14.38 -7.69 9.19
CA GLN A 83 -15.79 -7.97 9.43
C GLN A 83 -16.55 -8.23 8.13
N LEU A 84 -16.32 -7.42 7.09
CA LEU A 84 -16.96 -7.59 5.77
C LEU A 84 -16.57 -8.91 5.11
N ARG A 85 -15.35 -9.40 5.34
CA ARG A 85 -14.87 -10.70 4.85
C ARG A 85 -15.74 -11.88 5.29
N GLN A 86 -16.45 -11.77 6.41
CA GLN A 86 -17.38 -12.81 6.88
C GLN A 86 -18.58 -12.99 5.95
N ASN A 87 -18.85 -12.03 5.07
CA ASN A 87 -19.88 -12.14 4.05
C ASN A 87 -19.32 -12.91 2.84
N SER A 88 -20.05 -13.96 2.41
CA SER A 88 -19.66 -14.81 1.27
C SER A 88 -19.46 -14.04 -0.03
N ARG A 89 -20.06 -12.85 -0.17
CA ARG A 89 -19.86 -11.95 -1.32
C ARG A 89 -18.45 -11.38 -1.40
N TYR A 90 -17.78 -11.15 -0.28
CA TYR A 90 -16.50 -10.42 -0.23
C TYR A 90 -15.31 -11.29 0.18
N VAL A 91 -15.55 -12.54 0.61
CA VAL A 91 -14.51 -13.44 1.14
C VAL A 91 -13.37 -13.70 0.15
N SER A 92 -13.65 -13.75 -1.15
CA SER A 92 -12.65 -13.97 -2.20
C SER A 92 -11.80 -12.73 -2.49
N GLU A 93 -12.34 -11.53 -2.28
CA GLU A 93 -11.66 -10.26 -2.56
C GLU A 93 -10.86 -9.76 -1.34
N LEU A 94 -11.42 -9.90 -0.14
CA LEU A 94 -10.83 -9.43 1.11
C LEU A 94 -9.86 -10.46 1.71
N THR A 95 -8.84 -10.84 0.95
CA THR A 95 -7.75 -11.71 1.45
C THR A 95 -6.89 -10.99 2.50
N ASP A 96 -6.11 -11.74 3.29
CA ASP A 96 -5.19 -11.12 4.27
C ASP A 96 -4.22 -10.14 3.59
N ASP A 97 -3.71 -10.49 2.41
CA ASP A 97 -2.83 -9.63 1.61
C ASP A 97 -3.54 -8.34 1.18
N PHE A 98 -4.80 -8.44 0.73
CA PHE A 98 -5.56 -7.26 0.31
C PHE A 98 -5.94 -6.37 1.49
N ILE A 99 -6.29 -6.95 2.64
CA ILE A 99 -6.54 -6.19 3.88
C ILE A 99 -5.27 -5.48 4.34
N ALA A 100 -4.11 -6.15 4.31
CA ALA A 100 -2.83 -5.53 4.60
C ALA A 100 -2.52 -4.39 3.63
N LEU A 101 -2.87 -4.55 2.35
CA LEU A 101 -2.72 -3.52 1.33
C LEU A 101 -3.61 -2.30 1.60
N LEU A 102 -4.89 -2.51 1.94
CA LEU A 102 -5.82 -1.46 2.35
C LEU A 102 -5.29 -0.70 3.58
N TYR A 103 -4.83 -1.44 4.60
CA TYR A 103 -4.25 -0.88 5.81
C TYR A 103 -3.05 0.01 5.51
N LYS A 104 -2.11 -0.45 4.66
CA LYS A 104 -0.92 0.32 4.28
C LYS A 104 -1.23 1.52 3.39
N SER A 105 -2.28 1.44 2.57
CA SER A 105 -2.61 2.48 1.58
C SER A 105 -3.49 3.59 2.15
N ALA A 106 -4.31 3.28 3.16
CA ALA A 106 -5.24 4.20 3.79
C ALA A 106 -4.65 5.56 4.23
N PRO A 107 -3.42 5.64 4.78
CA PRO A 107 -2.82 6.91 5.19
C PRO A 107 -2.64 7.93 4.05
N LEU A 108 -2.60 7.48 2.79
CA LEU A 108 -2.39 8.35 1.64
C LEU A 108 -3.67 9.03 1.16
N HIS A 109 -4.83 8.79 1.78
CA HIS A 109 -6.11 9.35 1.33
C HIS A 109 -6.07 10.88 1.16
N ASP A 110 -5.41 11.56 2.08
CA ASP A 110 -5.33 13.03 2.15
C ASP A 110 -4.03 13.63 1.64
N ILE A 111 -3.15 12.83 1.00
CA ILE A 111 -1.83 13.32 0.53
C ILE A 111 -1.95 14.53 -0.41
N GLY A 112 -3.06 14.64 -1.15
CA GLY A 112 -3.31 15.75 -2.06
C GLY A 112 -3.60 17.09 -1.38
N LYS A 113 -3.82 17.14 -0.06
CA LYS A 113 -3.95 18.40 0.69
C LYS A 113 -2.71 19.29 0.56
N ILE A 114 -1.56 18.70 0.23
CA ILE A 114 -0.34 19.46 -0.09
C ILE A 114 -0.51 20.43 -1.26
N GLY A 115 -1.45 20.17 -2.18
CA GLY A 115 -1.73 21.06 -3.31
C GLY A 115 -2.80 22.12 -3.02
N ILE A 116 -3.38 22.15 -1.81
CA ILE A 116 -4.42 23.11 -1.45
C ILE A 116 -3.79 24.41 -0.92
N PRO A 117 -4.25 25.59 -1.36
CA PRO A 117 -3.77 26.88 -0.83
C PRO A 117 -4.00 27.03 0.68
N ASP A 118 -3.03 27.60 1.41
CA ASP A 118 -3.10 27.74 2.88
C ASP A 118 -4.30 28.57 3.34
N ASN A 119 -4.68 29.61 2.61
CA ASN A 119 -5.85 30.44 2.95
C ASN A 119 -7.18 29.68 2.87
N ILE A 120 -7.21 28.53 2.18
CA ILE A 120 -8.36 27.63 2.10
C ILE A 120 -8.19 26.48 3.10
N LEU A 121 -7.01 25.84 3.13
CA LEU A 121 -6.71 24.71 4.00
C LEU A 121 -6.79 25.07 5.49
N ARG A 122 -6.32 26.28 5.86
CA ARG A 122 -6.20 26.75 7.25
C ARG A 122 -7.24 27.81 7.59
N LYS A 123 -8.31 27.95 6.80
CA LYS A 123 -9.32 28.98 7.03
C LYS A 123 -10.01 28.73 8.38
N GLU A 124 -10.02 29.74 9.23
CA GLU A 124 -10.84 29.74 10.45
C GLU A 124 -12.30 30.06 10.08
N GLY A 125 -13.18 29.07 10.20
CA GLY A 125 -14.61 29.18 9.87
C GLY A 125 -15.01 28.42 8.60
N SER A 126 -16.27 28.60 8.19
CA SER A 126 -16.82 27.88 7.04
C SER A 126 -16.19 28.32 5.73
N LEU A 127 -15.88 27.35 4.87
CA LEU A 127 -15.52 27.60 3.47
C LEU A 127 -16.73 28.13 2.70
N THR A 128 -16.50 29.05 1.78
CA THR A 128 -17.48 29.41 0.75
C THR A 128 -17.63 28.26 -0.25
N ASP A 129 -18.67 28.28 -1.09
CA ASP A 129 -18.85 27.25 -2.12
C ASP A 129 -17.66 27.17 -3.08
N ASP A 130 -17.04 28.30 -3.39
CA ASP A 130 -15.89 28.40 -4.29
C ASP A 130 -14.63 27.83 -3.66
N GLU A 131 -14.37 28.17 -2.39
CA GLU A 131 -13.27 27.63 -1.61
C GLU A 131 -13.45 26.12 -1.39
N PHE A 132 -14.68 25.68 -1.13
CA PHE A 132 -14.98 24.27 -0.98
C PHE A 132 -14.78 23.51 -2.30
N ARG A 133 -15.10 24.10 -3.46
CA ARG A 133 -14.76 23.50 -4.77
C ARG A 133 -13.25 23.31 -4.93
N VAL A 134 -12.43 24.26 -4.48
CA VAL A 134 -10.98 24.09 -4.47
C VAL A 134 -10.56 23.01 -3.47
N MET A 135 -11.09 23.00 -2.24
CA MET A 135 -10.78 21.99 -1.24
C MET A 135 -11.03 20.56 -1.76
N LYS A 136 -12.14 20.32 -2.47
CA LYS A 136 -12.46 19.01 -3.06
C LYS A 136 -11.38 18.47 -4.00
N THR A 137 -10.57 19.34 -4.61
CA THR A 137 -9.53 18.94 -5.57
C THR A 137 -8.40 18.14 -4.94
N HIS A 138 -8.26 18.10 -3.61
CA HIS A 138 -7.22 17.29 -2.95
C HIS A 138 -7.32 15.81 -3.35
N THR A 139 -8.54 15.29 -3.55
CA THR A 139 -8.77 13.93 -4.05
C THR A 139 -8.09 13.68 -5.40
N THR A 140 -8.32 14.58 -6.36
CA THR A 140 -7.72 14.53 -7.71
C THR A 140 -6.21 14.77 -7.68
N ILE A 141 -5.74 15.72 -6.87
CA ILE A 141 -4.31 16.03 -6.73
C ILE A 141 -3.56 14.80 -6.19
N GLY A 142 -4.09 14.16 -5.14
CA GLY A 142 -3.51 12.94 -4.58
C GLY A 142 -3.52 11.78 -5.57
N TYR A 143 -4.62 11.59 -6.29
CA TYR A 143 -4.72 10.59 -7.35
C TYR A 143 -3.65 10.77 -8.44
N GLU A 144 -3.54 11.97 -9.01
CA GLU A 144 -2.59 12.23 -10.10
C GLU A 144 -1.13 12.14 -9.62
N ALA A 145 -0.83 12.54 -8.38
CA ALA A 145 0.50 12.36 -7.78
C ALA A 145 0.89 10.88 -7.72
N ILE A 146 0.01 10.02 -7.19
CA ILE A 146 0.27 8.57 -7.06
C ILE A 146 0.33 7.90 -8.45
N LYS A 147 -0.57 8.28 -9.37
CA LYS A 147 -0.59 7.79 -10.75
C LYS A 147 0.69 8.16 -11.51
N ASN A 148 1.24 9.34 -11.27
CA ASN A 148 2.52 9.73 -11.87
C ASN A 148 3.69 8.94 -11.26
N ALA A 149 3.69 8.68 -9.95
CA ALA A 149 4.69 7.82 -9.31
C ALA A 149 4.65 6.38 -9.87
N GLU A 150 3.45 5.84 -10.15
CA GLU A 150 3.27 4.52 -10.77
C GLU A 150 3.95 4.42 -12.15
N LYS A 151 3.91 5.49 -12.95
CA LYS A 151 4.59 5.54 -14.26
C LYS A 151 6.11 5.43 -14.14
N VAL A 152 6.69 5.98 -13.08
CA VAL A 152 8.15 5.94 -12.83
C VAL A 152 8.62 4.52 -12.53
N CYS A 153 7.82 3.73 -11.82
CA CYS A 153 8.19 2.35 -11.48
C CYS A 153 8.21 1.40 -12.69
N GLY A 154 7.59 1.75 -13.82
CA GLY A 154 7.56 0.95 -15.04
C GLY A 154 6.79 -0.37 -14.95
N GLN A 155 6.22 -0.70 -13.78
CA GLN A 155 5.42 -1.90 -13.54
C GLN A 155 4.25 -1.61 -12.59
N PRO A 156 3.10 -2.27 -12.76
CA PRO A 156 1.94 -2.05 -11.91
C PRO A 156 2.21 -2.52 -10.48
N MET A 157 2.11 -1.61 -9.52
CA MET A 157 2.25 -1.92 -8.10
C MET A 157 0.88 -1.93 -7.43
N LYS A 158 0.46 -3.10 -6.90
CA LYS A 158 -0.84 -3.27 -6.22
C LYS A 158 -1.09 -2.17 -5.17
N PHE A 159 -0.04 -1.81 -4.42
CA PHE A 159 -0.08 -0.74 -3.42
C PHE A 159 -0.50 0.60 -4.01
N LEU A 160 0.15 1.05 -5.10
CA LEU A 160 -0.17 2.32 -5.74
C LEU A 160 -1.56 2.31 -6.37
N ILE A 161 -2.00 1.15 -6.88
CA ILE A 161 -3.37 0.98 -7.39
C ILE A 161 -4.41 1.20 -6.28
N VAL A 162 -4.22 0.60 -5.10
CA VAL A 162 -5.15 0.79 -3.99
C VAL A 162 -5.05 2.21 -3.43
N ALA A 163 -3.84 2.74 -3.25
CA ALA A 163 -3.62 4.08 -2.71
C ALA A 163 -4.25 5.17 -3.58
N LYS A 164 -4.11 5.11 -4.91
CA LYS A 164 -4.72 6.12 -5.79
C LYS A 164 -6.25 6.04 -5.77
N GLU A 165 -6.83 4.83 -5.74
CA GLU A 165 -8.29 4.69 -5.64
C GLU A 165 -8.85 5.22 -4.31
N ILE A 166 -8.15 4.99 -3.20
CA ILE A 166 -8.50 5.56 -1.90
C ILE A 166 -8.42 7.09 -1.95
N ALA A 167 -7.29 7.67 -2.37
CA ALA A 167 -7.11 9.11 -2.46
C ALA A 167 -8.21 9.76 -3.32
N TYR A 168 -8.57 9.12 -4.43
CA TYR A 168 -9.54 9.67 -5.37
C TYR A 168 -10.99 9.54 -4.90
N SER A 169 -11.34 8.45 -4.21
CA SER A 169 -12.75 8.09 -3.98
C SER A 169 -13.19 8.14 -2.52
N HIS A 170 -12.33 8.51 -1.56
CA HIS A 170 -12.69 8.43 -0.13
C HIS A 170 -13.79 9.43 0.30
N HIS A 171 -14.07 10.45 -0.51
CA HIS A 171 -15.21 11.36 -0.33
C HIS A 171 -16.40 11.06 -1.26
N GLU A 172 -16.35 9.95 -1.99
CA GLU A 172 -17.52 9.46 -2.71
C GLU A 172 -18.60 9.03 -1.72
N ARG A 173 -19.85 9.31 -2.08
CA ARG A 173 -21.00 8.96 -1.26
C ARG A 173 -21.85 7.99 -2.03
N TRP A 174 -22.43 7.06 -1.29
CA TRP A 174 -23.18 5.97 -1.87
C TRP A 174 -24.48 6.43 -2.59
N ASP A 175 -25.00 7.59 -2.19
CA ASP A 175 -26.15 8.28 -2.79
C ASP A 175 -25.81 9.07 -4.08
N GLY A 176 -24.53 9.12 -4.48
CA GLY A 176 -24.04 9.87 -5.63
C GLY A 176 -23.76 11.35 -5.35
N GLU A 177 -24.00 11.86 -4.14
CA GLU A 177 -23.76 13.27 -3.79
C GLU A 177 -22.31 13.54 -3.35
N GLY A 178 -21.44 12.55 -3.50
CA GLY A 178 -20.02 12.64 -3.19
C GLY A 178 -19.21 13.33 -4.29
N TYR A 179 -17.90 13.33 -4.12
CA TYR A 179 -16.96 13.93 -5.07
C TYR A 179 -15.67 13.09 -5.14
N PRO A 180 -14.87 13.21 -6.21
CA PRO A 180 -15.00 14.13 -7.35
C PRO A 180 -15.91 13.67 -8.50
N LEU A 181 -16.31 12.40 -8.54
CA LEU A 181 -17.06 11.83 -9.66
C LEU A 181 -18.57 11.71 -9.41
N GLY A 182 -19.01 11.69 -8.15
CA GLY A 182 -20.43 11.51 -7.81
C GLY A 182 -20.92 10.10 -8.14
N LYS A 183 -20.11 9.08 -7.83
CA LYS A 183 -20.38 7.68 -8.19
C LYS A 183 -21.60 7.13 -7.44
N VAL A 184 -22.68 6.78 -8.15
CA VAL A 184 -23.82 6.02 -7.60
C VAL A 184 -23.51 4.52 -7.65
N ARG A 185 -23.57 3.83 -6.50
CA ARG A 185 -23.28 2.38 -6.44
C ARG A 185 -24.42 1.50 -5.92
N ILE A 186 -25.46 2.05 -5.28
CA ILE A 186 -26.76 1.38 -5.09
C ILE A 186 -27.89 2.36 -5.39
N SER A 187 -28.98 1.85 -5.95
CA SER A 187 -30.26 2.56 -6.03
C SER A 187 -30.61 3.23 -4.69
N ARG A 188 -31.06 4.50 -4.73
CA ARG A 188 -31.57 5.21 -3.53
C ARG A 188 -32.61 4.41 -2.74
N SER A 189 -33.31 3.47 -3.38
CA SER A 189 -34.29 2.59 -2.74
C SER A 189 -33.71 1.59 -1.74
N CYS A 190 -32.41 1.30 -1.76
CA CYS A 190 -31.79 0.31 -0.87
C CYS A 190 -30.79 0.90 0.12
N LEU A 191 -30.72 2.23 0.22
CA LEU A 191 -30.02 2.88 1.33
C LEU A 191 -30.86 2.74 2.60
N PRO A 192 -30.28 2.30 3.74
CA PRO A 192 -30.95 2.46 5.02
C PRO A 192 -31.32 3.93 5.20
N LYS A 193 -32.57 4.22 5.54
CA LYS A 193 -32.95 5.58 5.96
C LYS A 193 -32.23 5.88 7.26
N LEU A 194 -30.99 6.37 7.17
CA LEU A 194 -30.30 7.00 8.28
C LEU A 194 -31.03 8.32 8.52
N THR A 195 -32.03 8.27 9.40
CA THR A 195 -32.66 9.46 9.95
C THR A 195 -31.58 10.31 10.62
N ARG A 196 -31.51 11.58 10.22
CA ARG A 196 -30.65 12.61 10.82
C ARG A 196 -30.91 12.75 12.31
#